data_AF-A0AAN9GE07-F1
#
_entry.id   AF-A0AAN9GE07-F1
#
_cell.length_a   1.000
_cell.length_b   1.000
_cell.length_c   1.000
_cell.angle_alpha   90.00
_cell.angle_beta   90.00
_cell.angle_gamma   90.00
#
_symmetry.space_group_name_H-M   'P 1'
#
loop_
_entity.id
_entity.type
_entity.pdbx_description
1 polymer ?
#
loop_
_entity_poly.entity_id
_entity_poly.type
_entity_poly.pdbx_seq_one_letter_code
_entity_poly.pdbx_strand_id
1 'polypeptide(L)'
;MSDEDRDVDIESDEEDDELGAEAGGSQPYSQVRNNENADKRAHHNALERKRRDHIKDSFHSLRDSVPDLQGEKVNRPKVSRAQILKRAAEYIQSMREKNTTHQKDIESMKKANEQIESQIRMLEKYSATSKFSASTQSQFYANGQAVSESSEEEEANHARRKRLKTEDS
;
A
#
# COMPACT_ATOMS: atom_id res chain seq x y z
N MET A 1 11.30 35.16 5.80
CA MET A 1 12.67 34.74 5.46
C MET A 1 12.57 34.07 4.11
N SER A 2 12.90 34.82 3.07
CA SER A 2 12.88 34.40 1.66
C SER A 2 14.08 35.10 1.04
N ASP A 3 15.25 34.52 1.30
CA ASP A 3 16.47 34.80 0.57
C ASP A 3 16.43 33.92 -0.68
N GLU A 4 16.83 34.47 -1.84
CA GLU A 4 17.45 33.78 -3.00
C GLU A 4 17.09 34.40 -4.36
N ASP A 5 16.86 35.72 -4.41
CA ASP A 5 17.26 36.51 -5.57
C ASP A 5 18.71 36.96 -5.36
N ARG A 6 19.66 36.04 -5.58
CA ARG A 6 21.07 36.42 -5.80
C ARG A 6 21.28 36.53 -7.30
N ASP A 7 20.88 37.66 -7.85
CA ASP A 7 21.41 38.11 -9.13
C ASP A 7 22.93 38.19 -8.97
N VAL A 8 23.64 37.27 -9.62
CA VAL A 8 25.09 37.35 -9.71
C VAL A 8 25.35 38.39 -10.80
N ASP A 9 25.48 39.65 -10.39
CA ASP A 9 26.10 40.67 -11.22
C ASP A 9 27.54 40.23 -11.49
N ILE A 10 27.73 39.48 -12.57
CA ILE A 10 29.02 39.34 -13.21
C ILE A 10 29.27 40.68 -13.89
N GLU A 11 29.83 41.61 -13.12
CA GLU A 11 30.67 42.64 -13.71
C GLU A 11 31.80 41.87 -14.40
N SER A 12 31.66 41.71 -15.72
CA SER A 12 32.80 41.35 -16.56
C SER A 12 33.68 42.58 -16.53
N ASP A 13 34.61 42.59 -15.58
CA ASP A 13 35.65 43.60 -15.46
C ASP A 13 36.45 43.61 -16.78
N GLU A 14 36.05 44.52 -17.67
CA GLU A 14 36.77 44.88 -18.88
C GLU A 14 37.97 45.74 -18.45
N GLU A 15 39.00 45.11 -17.89
CA GLU A 15 40.34 45.71 -17.90
C GLU A 15 40.99 45.40 -19.26
N ASP A 16 40.54 46.14 -20.29
CA ASP A 16 41.34 46.38 -21.50
C ASP A 16 42.50 47.32 -21.11
N ASP A 17 43.57 46.74 -20.57
CA ASP A 17 44.88 47.40 -20.49
C ASP A 17 45.47 47.51 -21.91
N GLU A 18 44.89 48.41 -22.71
CA GLU A 18 45.42 48.85 -24.00
C GLU A 18 46.60 49.80 -23.75
N LEU A 19 47.70 49.25 -23.24
CA LEU A 19 49.00 49.91 -23.26
C LEU A 19 49.62 49.72 -24.65
N GLY A 20 49.61 50.82 -25.41
CA GLY A 20 50.21 50.88 -26.74
C GLY A 20 51.69 50.51 -26.77
N ALA A 21 52.09 49.81 -27.83
CA ALA A 21 53.45 49.85 -28.34
C ALA A 21 53.49 49.41 -29.81
N GLU A 22 54.12 50.26 -30.61
CA GLU A 22 54.36 50.14 -32.04
C GLU A 22 55.20 48.91 -32.43
N ALA A 23 55.06 48.56 -33.72
CA ALA A 23 56.09 47.98 -34.60
C ALA A 23 56.74 46.63 -34.21
N GLY A 24 56.43 45.62 -35.03
CA GLY A 24 57.42 44.64 -35.48
C GLY A 24 57.78 43.51 -34.50
N GLY A 25 57.02 42.41 -34.55
CA GLY A 25 57.42 41.16 -33.92
C GLY A 25 56.38 40.06 -34.10
N SER A 26 56.75 38.99 -34.79
CA SER A 26 55.90 37.82 -35.05
C SER A 26 55.29 37.28 -33.75
N GLN A 27 53.97 37.43 -33.57
CA GLN A 27 53.25 37.03 -32.35
C GLN A 27 53.17 35.49 -32.23
N PRO A 28 53.81 34.86 -31.23
CA PRO A 28 53.54 33.46 -30.88
C PRO A 28 52.30 33.30 -29.99
N TYR A 29 51.79 34.41 -29.43
CA TYR A 29 50.69 34.43 -28.46
C TYR A 29 49.32 34.10 -29.05
N SER A 30 49.09 34.37 -30.34
CA SER A 30 47.82 34.02 -31.01
C SER A 30 47.65 32.51 -31.14
N GLN A 31 48.73 31.76 -31.37
CA GLN A 31 48.69 30.30 -31.48
C GLN A 31 48.35 29.64 -30.15
N VAL A 32 48.88 30.16 -29.04
CA VAL A 32 48.64 29.63 -27.68
C VAL A 32 47.18 29.85 -27.26
N ARG A 33 46.62 31.06 -27.46
CA ARG A 33 45.21 31.34 -27.19
C ARG A 33 44.26 30.46 -28.03
N ASN A 34 44.61 30.20 -29.29
CA ASN A 34 43.83 29.31 -30.15
C ASN A 34 43.86 27.85 -29.67
N ASN A 35 45.00 27.38 -29.16
CA ASN A 35 45.13 26.05 -28.56
C ASN A 35 44.34 25.93 -27.25
N GLU A 36 44.39 26.92 -26.35
CA GLU A 36 43.59 26.92 -25.12
C GLU A 36 42.08 26.87 -25.42
N ASN A 37 41.63 27.60 -26.44
CA ASN A 37 40.24 27.55 -26.90
C ASN A 37 39.88 26.23 -27.58
N ALA A 38 40.83 25.56 -28.23
CA ALA A 38 40.65 24.20 -28.76
C ALA A 38 40.55 23.17 -27.63
N ASP A 39 41.37 23.29 -26.59
CA ASP A 39 41.37 22.41 -25.42
C ASP A 39 40.09 22.55 -24.61
N LYS A 40 39.61 23.79 -24.38
CA LYS A 40 38.30 24.04 -23.75
C LYS A 40 37.16 23.39 -24.54
N ARG A 41 37.16 23.52 -25.87
CA ARG A 41 36.15 22.87 -26.75
C ARG A 41 36.25 21.35 -26.71
N ALA A 42 37.46 20.79 -26.71
CA ALA A 42 37.68 19.35 -26.62
C ALA A 42 37.18 18.79 -25.29
N HIS A 43 37.50 19.45 -24.17
CA HIS A 43 37.03 19.09 -22.84
C HIS A 43 35.50 19.14 -22.74
N HIS A 44 34.88 20.23 -23.22
CA HIS A 44 33.43 20.34 -23.27
C HIS A 44 32.78 19.21 -24.09
N ASN A 45 33.34 18.89 -25.26
CA ASN A 45 32.87 17.78 -26.10
C ASN A 45 33.00 16.41 -25.42
N ALA A 46 34.06 16.21 -24.63
CA ALA A 46 34.26 14.99 -23.86
C ALA A 46 33.22 14.85 -22.75
N LEU A 47 32.95 15.93 -22.00
CA LEU A 47 31.91 15.94 -20.97
C LEU A 47 30.52 15.68 -21.55
N GLU A 48 30.18 16.29 -22.69
CA GLU A 48 28.87 16.07 -23.32
C GLU A 48 28.72 14.64 -23.86
N ARG A 49 29.81 14.02 -24.36
CA ARG A 49 29.78 12.57 -24.72
C ARG A 49 29.43 11.72 -23.50
N LYS A 50 30.10 11.94 -22.37
CA LYS A 50 29.82 11.24 -21.11
C LYS A 50 28.36 11.43 -20.67
N ARG A 51 27.83 12.66 -20.75
CA ARG A 51 26.42 12.96 -20.45
C ARG A 51 25.47 12.17 -21.36
N ARG A 52 25.74 12.13 -22.67
CA ARG A 52 24.91 11.40 -23.65
C ARG A 52 24.94 9.90 -23.42
N ASP A 53 26.06 9.33 -22.98
CA ASP A 53 26.16 7.91 -22.65
C ASP A 53 25.34 7.58 -21.40
N HIS A 54 25.40 8.41 -20.34
CA HIS A 54 24.54 8.24 -19.18
C HIS A 54 23.04 8.29 -19.54
N ILE A 55 22.62 9.25 -20.37
CA ILE A 55 21.23 9.33 -20.84
C ILE A 55 20.85 8.08 -21.64
N LYS A 56 21.76 7.60 -22.50
CA LYS A 56 21.54 6.38 -23.29
C LYS A 56 21.31 5.18 -22.37
N ASP A 57 22.08 5.04 -21.30
CA ASP A 57 21.91 3.97 -20.32
C ASP A 57 20.58 4.11 -19.55
N SER A 58 20.20 5.32 -19.15
CA SER A 58 18.88 5.57 -18.56
C SER A 58 17.73 5.16 -19.49
N PHE A 59 17.85 5.38 -20.80
CA PHE A 59 16.86 4.91 -21.78
C PHE A 59 16.82 3.38 -21.89
N HIS A 60 17.94 2.70 -21.77
CA HIS A 60 17.98 1.23 -21.73
C HIS A 60 17.28 0.71 -20.46
N SER A 61 17.60 1.26 -19.29
CA SER A 61 16.96 0.90 -18.02
C SER A 61 15.45 1.15 -18.07
N LEU A 62 15.01 2.29 -18.63
CA LEU A 62 13.59 2.61 -18.78
C LEU A 62 12.88 1.61 -19.71
N ARG A 63 13.46 1.30 -20.87
CA ARG A 63 12.92 0.30 -21.79
C ARG A 63 12.75 -1.05 -21.09
N ASP A 64 13.77 -1.48 -20.37
CA ASP A 64 13.81 -2.77 -19.70
C ASP A 64 12.89 -2.81 -18.47
N SER A 65 12.33 -1.68 -18.02
CA SER A 65 11.33 -1.60 -16.94
C SER A 65 9.88 -1.62 -17.43
N VAL A 66 9.66 -1.46 -18.75
CA VAL A 66 8.32 -1.40 -19.36
C VAL A 66 8.02 -2.73 -20.06
N PRO A 67 7.07 -3.55 -19.58
CA PRO A 67 6.82 -4.91 -20.09
C PRO A 67 6.61 -4.99 -21.61
N ASP A 68 5.86 -4.06 -22.20
CA ASP A 68 5.57 -4.04 -23.65
C ASP A 68 6.82 -3.77 -24.52
N LEU A 69 7.88 -3.23 -23.91
CA LEU A 69 9.16 -2.94 -24.55
C LEU A 69 10.22 -4.00 -24.25
N GLN A 70 9.97 -4.88 -23.27
CA GLN A 70 10.82 -6.03 -22.98
C GLN A 70 10.62 -7.07 -24.09
N GLY A 71 11.47 -7.01 -25.12
CA GLY A 71 11.43 -7.92 -26.25
C GLY A 71 12.83 -8.35 -26.65
N GLU A 72 12.98 -9.66 -26.88
CA GLU A 72 14.22 -10.34 -27.23
C GLU A 72 14.99 -9.57 -28.31
N LYS A 73 16.18 -9.10 -27.93
CA LYS A 73 17.05 -8.16 -28.66
C LYS A 73 17.39 -8.60 -30.10
N VAL A 74 17.02 -9.82 -30.48
CA VAL A 74 17.39 -10.50 -31.72
C VAL A 74 16.37 -10.28 -32.84
N ASN A 75 15.07 -10.13 -32.55
CA ASN A 75 14.01 -10.13 -33.59
C ASN A 75 13.10 -8.89 -33.61
N ARG A 76 13.29 -7.90 -32.72
CA ARG A 76 12.54 -6.64 -32.77
C ARG A 76 13.39 -5.48 -33.29
N PRO A 77 12.83 -4.61 -34.15
CA PRO A 77 13.50 -3.37 -34.55
C PRO A 77 13.81 -2.52 -33.32
N LYS A 78 14.95 -1.80 -33.36
CA LYS A 78 15.37 -0.89 -32.28
C LYS A 78 14.23 0.10 -31.97
N VAL A 79 13.65 -0.01 -30.77
CA VAL A 79 12.59 0.91 -30.31
C VAL A 79 13.18 2.31 -30.20
N SER A 80 12.49 3.31 -30.77
CA SER A 80 12.97 4.70 -30.75
C SER A 80 12.81 5.33 -29.35
N ARG A 81 13.62 6.36 -29.04
CA ARG A 81 13.50 7.09 -27.76
C ARG A 81 12.09 7.65 -27.54
N ALA A 82 11.46 8.18 -28.58
CA ALA A 82 10.09 8.69 -28.51
C ALA A 82 9.08 7.57 -28.16
N GLN A 83 9.25 6.38 -28.74
CA GLN A 83 8.41 5.23 -28.41
C GLN A 83 8.63 4.76 -26.97
N ILE A 84 9.88 4.75 -26.47
CA ILE A 84 10.16 4.41 -25.07
C ILE A 84 9.41 5.34 -24.13
N LEU A 85 9.49 6.66 -24.35
CA LEU A 85 8.78 7.65 -23.54
C LEU A 85 7.26 7.47 -23.61
N LYS A 86 6.71 7.28 -24.81
CA LYS A 86 5.27 7.08 -25.02
C LYS A 86 4.76 5.86 -24.25
N ARG A 87 5.41 4.70 -24.43
CA ARG A 87 5.00 3.45 -23.78
C ARG A 87 5.19 3.50 -22.27
N ALA A 88 6.24 4.16 -21.78
CA ALA A 88 6.43 4.37 -20.34
C ALA A 88 5.30 5.21 -19.73
N ALA A 89 4.88 6.28 -20.40
CA ALA A 89 3.76 7.11 -19.95
C ALA A 89 2.43 6.32 -19.93
N GLU A 90 2.15 5.58 -21.01
CA GLU A 90 0.99 4.68 -21.10
C GLU A 90 0.99 3.63 -19.98
N TYR A 91 2.15 3.03 -19.70
CA TYR A 91 2.30 2.02 -18.66
C TYR A 91 2.05 2.61 -17.26
N ILE A 92 2.59 3.78 -16.95
CA ILE A 92 2.33 4.46 -15.67
C ILE A 92 0.84 4.74 -15.49
N GLN A 93 0.16 5.23 -16.54
CA GLN A 93 -1.28 5.48 -16.49
C GLN A 93 -2.07 4.20 -16.24
N SER A 94 -1.79 3.15 -17.01
CA SER A 94 -2.45 1.84 -16.86
C SER A 94 -2.23 1.26 -15.46
N MET A 95 -1.01 1.35 -14.92
CA MET A 95 -0.71 0.85 -13.58
C MET A 95 -1.41 1.64 -12.48
N ARG A 96 -1.59 2.96 -12.65
CA ARG A 96 -2.39 3.78 -11.71
C ARG A 96 -3.86 3.33 -11.70
N GLU A 97 -4.45 3.17 -12.87
CA GLU A 97 -5.84 2.70 -13.02
C GLU A 97 -6.03 1.29 -12.43
N LYS A 98 -5.11 0.37 -12.72
CA LYS A 98 -5.11 -0.99 -12.14
C LYS A 98 -5.00 -0.98 -10.62
N ASN A 99 -4.08 -0.19 -10.06
CA ASN A 99 -3.95 -0.05 -8.61
C ASN A 99 -5.23 0.49 -7.97
N THR A 100 -5.89 1.47 -8.58
CA THR A 100 -7.19 1.98 -8.10
C THR A 100 -8.28 0.91 -8.14
N THR A 101 -8.38 0.13 -9.21
CA THR A 101 -9.35 -0.98 -9.30
C THR A 101 -9.07 -2.05 -8.25
N HIS A 102 -7.81 -2.49 -8.11
CA HIS A 102 -7.44 -3.47 -7.08
C HIS A 102 -7.72 -2.96 -5.66
N GLN A 103 -7.52 -1.67 -5.40
CA GLN A 103 -7.87 -1.07 -4.12
C GLN A 103 -9.38 -1.15 -3.84
N LYS A 104 -10.22 -0.88 -4.85
CA LYS A 104 -11.68 -1.05 -4.73
C LYS A 104 -12.08 -2.50 -4.51
N ASP A 105 -11.44 -3.45 -5.19
CA ASP A 105 -11.70 -4.88 -5.02
C ASP A 105 -11.34 -5.34 -3.59
N ILE A 106 -10.19 -4.87 -3.07
CA ILE A 106 -9.77 -5.13 -1.69
C ILE A 106 -10.82 -4.60 -0.70
N GLU A 107 -11.31 -3.38 -0.89
CA GLU A 107 -12.33 -2.78 -0.02
C GLU A 107 -13.67 -3.52 -0.10
N SER A 108 -14.10 -3.90 -1.30
CA SER A 108 -15.32 -4.68 -1.51
C SER A 108 -15.24 -6.05 -0.82
N MET A 109 -14.11 -6.76 -0.99
CA MET A 109 -13.88 -8.04 -0.34
C MET A 109 -13.80 -7.93 1.18
N LYS A 110 -13.16 -6.89 1.72
CA LYS A 110 -13.15 -6.64 3.17
C LYS A 110 -14.57 -6.46 3.73
N LYS A 111 -15.39 -5.64 3.07
CA LYS A 111 -16.79 -5.42 3.47
C LYS A 111 -17.61 -6.72 3.40
N ALA A 112 -17.42 -7.52 2.35
CA ALA A 112 -18.09 -8.82 2.23
C ALA A 112 -17.68 -9.77 3.37
N ASN A 113 -16.39 -9.84 3.69
CA ASN A 113 -15.88 -10.65 4.80
C ASN A 113 -16.45 -10.18 6.15
N GLU A 114 -16.47 -8.88 6.43
CA GLU A 114 -17.07 -8.33 7.66
C GLU A 114 -18.55 -8.70 7.79
N GLN A 115 -19.30 -8.66 6.68
CA GLN A 115 -20.71 -9.07 6.66
C GLN A 115 -20.87 -10.57 6.98
N ILE A 116 -20.04 -11.42 6.39
CA ILE A 116 -20.05 -12.87 6.64
C ILE A 116 -19.67 -13.15 8.11
N GLU A 117 -18.63 -12.51 8.64
CA GLU A 117 -18.23 -12.65 10.05
C GLU A 117 -19.33 -12.19 11.01
N SER A 118 -20.06 -11.11 10.66
CA SER A 118 -21.23 -10.67 11.43
C SER A 118 -22.34 -11.73 11.41
N GLN A 119 -22.65 -12.32 10.25
CA GLN A 119 -23.63 -13.40 10.14
C GLN A 119 -23.24 -14.64 10.95
N ILE A 120 -21.97 -15.05 10.89
CA ILE A 120 -21.44 -16.16 11.68
C ILE A 120 -21.65 -15.89 13.17
N ARG A 121 -21.22 -14.72 13.68
CA ARG A 121 -21.39 -14.35 15.09
C ARG A 121 -22.85 -14.36 15.53
N MET A 122 -23.76 -13.86 14.70
CA MET A 122 -25.20 -13.91 15.00
C MET A 122 -25.70 -15.36 15.09
N LEU A 123 -25.36 -16.21 14.12
CA LEU A 123 -25.77 -17.62 14.10
C LEU A 123 -25.18 -18.42 15.27
N GLU A 124 -23.93 -18.16 15.65
CA GLU A 124 -23.31 -18.76 16.83
C GLU A 124 -24.06 -18.38 18.10
N LYS A 125 -24.48 -17.11 18.23
CA LYS A 125 -25.30 -16.65 19.36
C LYS A 125 -26.67 -17.35 19.38
N TYR A 126 -27.38 -17.41 18.25
CA TYR A 126 -28.67 -18.09 18.16
C TYR A 126 -28.56 -19.60 18.44
N SER A 127 -27.51 -20.25 17.94
CA SER A 127 -27.22 -21.66 18.20
C SER A 127 -26.94 -21.92 19.69
N ALA A 128 -26.14 -21.06 20.34
CA ALA A 128 -25.89 -21.15 21.77
C ALA A 128 -27.18 -20.94 22.60
N THR A 129 -28.01 -19.95 22.24
CA THR A 129 -29.30 -19.71 22.90
C THR A 129 -30.28 -20.87 22.69
N SER A 130 -30.36 -21.44 21.49
CA SER A 130 -31.23 -22.60 21.20
C SER A 130 -30.81 -23.84 22.00
N LYS A 131 -29.51 -24.14 22.06
CA LYS A 131 -28.98 -25.24 22.88
C LYS A 131 -29.26 -25.03 24.38
N PHE A 132 -29.11 -23.80 24.87
CA PHE A 132 -29.45 -23.46 26.26
C PHE A 132 -30.95 -23.61 26.54
N SER A 133 -31.83 -23.16 25.64
CA SER A 133 -33.27 -23.33 25.76
C SER A 133 -33.68 -24.81 25.75
N ALA A 134 -33.12 -25.63 24.87
CA ALA A 134 -33.38 -27.07 24.83
C ALA A 134 -32.89 -27.79 26.09
N SER A 135 -31.72 -27.40 26.63
CA SER A 135 -31.21 -27.92 27.92
C SER A 135 -32.12 -27.54 29.08
N THR A 136 -32.54 -26.28 29.18
CA THR A 136 -33.44 -25.79 30.24
C THR A 136 -34.81 -26.45 30.15
N GLN A 137 -35.35 -26.61 28.93
CA GLN A 137 -36.61 -27.29 28.70
C GLN A 137 -36.51 -28.78 29.07
N SER A 138 -35.40 -29.45 28.75
CA SER A 138 -35.14 -30.84 29.16
C SER A 138 -35.01 -30.99 30.69
N GLN A 139 -34.39 -30.04 31.39
CA GLN A 139 -34.35 -30.06 32.86
C GLN A 139 -35.71 -29.80 33.49
N PHE A 140 -36.54 -28.94 32.91
CA PHE A 140 -37.90 -28.70 33.38
C PHE A 140 -38.80 -29.94 33.26
N TYR A 141 -38.69 -30.69 32.15
CA TYR A 141 -39.42 -31.96 32.00
C TYR A 141 -38.88 -33.07 32.91
N ALA A 142 -37.56 -33.13 33.17
CA ALA A 142 -36.97 -34.09 34.10
C ALA A 142 -37.34 -33.79 35.57
N ASN A 143 -37.44 -32.52 35.98
CA ASN A 143 -37.89 -32.14 37.33
C ASN A 143 -39.42 -32.14 37.49
N GLY A 144 -40.17 -31.91 36.41
CA GLY A 144 -41.65 -31.95 36.43
C GLY A 144 -42.22 -33.36 36.60
N GLN A 145 -41.44 -34.40 36.33
CA GLN A 145 -41.82 -35.80 36.56
C GLN A 145 -41.66 -36.24 38.03
N ALA A 146 -41.04 -35.43 38.89
CA ALA A 146 -40.86 -35.74 40.32
C ALA A 146 -41.96 -35.16 41.24
N VAL A 147 -42.92 -34.39 40.70
CA VAL A 147 -43.93 -33.66 41.50
C VAL A 147 -45.38 -33.94 41.10
N SER A 148 -45.65 -35.03 40.37
CA SER A 148 -47.01 -35.46 40.03
C SER A 148 -47.30 -36.88 40.53
N GLU A 149 -47.10 -37.12 41.82
CA GLU A 149 -47.65 -38.29 42.50
C GLU A 149 -47.90 -37.95 43.98
N SER A 150 -48.92 -37.14 44.24
CA SER A 150 -49.60 -37.11 45.54
C SER A 150 -50.86 -36.23 45.43
N SER A 151 -51.96 -36.80 44.96
CA SER A 151 -53.30 -36.26 45.20
C SER A 151 -54.18 -37.38 45.74
N GLU A 152 -54.64 -37.14 46.97
CA GLU A 152 -55.91 -37.55 47.58
C GLU A 152 -56.13 -39.04 47.92
N GLU A 153 -56.28 -39.31 49.22
CA GLU A 153 -57.50 -39.92 49.80
C GLU A 153 -57.38 -40.04 51.34
N GLU A 154 -58.40 -39.55 52.07
CA GLU A 154 -59.07 -40.20 53.21
C GLU A 154 -59.78 -39.17 54.11
N GLU A 155 -61.09 -39.06 53.90
CA GLU A 155 -62.03 -38.33 54.74
C GLU A 155 -62.71 -39.32 55.71
N ALA A 156 -62.82 -38.87 56.97
CA ALA A 156 -63.73 -39.34 58.03
C ALA A 156 -63.44 -40.69 58.71
N ASN A 157 -63.11 -40.62 60.01
CA ASN A 157 -64.06 -41.09 61.04
C ASN A 157 -63.73 -40.72 62.49
N HIS A 158 -64.77 -40.21 63.15
CA HIS A 158 -65.14 -40.42 64.55
C HIS A 158 -64.41 -39.69 65.68
N ALA A 159 -64.99 -38.54 66.03
CA ALA A 159 -65.08 -38.11 67.42
C ALA A 159 -65.77 -39.19 68.29
N ARG A 160 -65.11 -39.68 69.35
CA ARG A 160 -65.69 -39.86 70.70
C ARG A 160 -64.70 -40.54 71.69
N ARG A 161 -64.51 -39.83 72.81
CA ARG A 161 -64.46 -40.31 74.21
C ARG A 161 -63.16 -40.89 74.80
N LYS A 162 -62.67 -40.11 75.77
CA LYS A 162 -62.01 -40.47 77.04
C LYS A 162 -61.95 -41.97 77.41
N ARG A 163 -60.77 -42.47 77.82
CA ARG A 163 -60.36 -42.84 79.21
C ARG A 163 -59.29 -43.96 79.27
N LEU A 164 -58.43 -43.84 80.30
CA LEU A 164 -57.61 -44.85 81.04
C LEU A 164 -56.60 -45.69 80.24
N LYS A 165 -55.27 -45.65 80.51
CA LYS A 165 -54.45 -45.96 81.71
C LYS A 165 -54.21 -47.48 81.91
N THR A 166 -52.95 -47.77 82.30
CA THR A 166 -52.25 -48.98 82.79
C THR A 166 -51.68 -49.90 81.71
N GLU A 167 -50.35 -49.96 81.53
CA GLU A 167 -49.26 -50.49 82.40
C GLU A 167 -49.01 -51.99 82.22
N ASP A 168 -47.75 -52.25 81.89
CA ASP A 168 -46.83 -53.27 82.42
C ASP A 168 -46.65 -54.66 81.79
N SER A 169 -45.36 -55.01 81.86
CA SER A 169 -44.67 -56.31 81.77
C SER A 169 -44.35 -56.89 80.40
#